data_AF-A0A6S6T4U7-F1
#
_entry.id   AF-A0A6S6T4U7-F1
#
_cell.length_a   1.000
_cell.length_b   1.000
_cell.length_c   1.000
_cell.angle_alpha   90.00
_cell.angle_beta   90.00
_cell.angle_gamma   90.00
#
_symmetry.space_group_name_H-M   'P 1'
#
loop_
_entity.id
_entity.type
_entity.pdbx_description
1 polymer ?
#
loop_
_entity_poly.entity_id
_entity_poly.type
_entity_poly.pdbx_seq_one_letter_code
_entity_poly.pdbx_strand_id
1 'polypeptide(L)'
;MEYLLLTAFIIGMLLFVASWLRVIFAGFGHQFLTGIVSAIPVVNLLILPSIWHKVYGWLFVGIIGLLVAVGSWFAGAEEHVYRYAHESGISLPNPVAEGPLDNNTRSHTPETNTVQDTSDEHTPAAPLAPGEVLPKKSLYKMTYQKISPNQLGEYTGNYARITRTDRKTFEAKVLGSIKKR
;
A
#
# COMPACT_ATOMS: atom_id res chain seq x y z
N MET A 1 -10.95 -10.45 20.96
CA MET A 1 -11.07 -9.11 20.34
C MET A 1 -10.88 -9.17 18.82
N GLU A 2 -10.01 -10.04 18.31
CA GLU A 2 -9.64 -10.18 16.89
C GLU A 2 -10.82 -10.46 15.93
N TYR A 3 -11.69 -11.40 16.28
CA TYR A 3 -12.88 -11.72 15.46
C TYR A 3 -13.99 -10.68 15.54
N LEU A 4 -14.01 -9.81 16.57
CA LEU A 4 -15.06 -8.80 16.75
C LEU A 4 -14.97 -7.69 15.70
N LEU A 5 -13.75 -7.27 15.34
CA LEU A 5 -13.54 -6.25 14.31
C LEU A 5 -13.88 -6.79 12.92
N LEU A 6 -13.45 -8.01 12.60
CA LEU A 6 -13.78 -8.66 11.32
C LEU A 6 -15.28 -8.91 11.17
N THR A 7 -15.94 -9.42 12.22
CA THR A 7 -17.39 -9.62 12.20
C THR A 7 -18.15 -8.30 12.11
N ALA A 8 -17.74 -7.27 12.85
CA ALA A 8 -18.32 -5.93 12.73
C ALA A 8 -18.15 -5.35 11.31
N PHE A 9 -17.00 -5.55 10.69
CA PHE A 9 -16.74 -5.15 9.30
C PHE A 9 -17.68 -5.86 8.31
N ILE A 10 -17.77 -7.19 8.39
CA ILE A 10 -18.64 -8.00 7.52
C ILE A 10 -20.11 -7.60 7.72
N ILE A 11 -20.56 -7.46 8.96
CA ILE A 11 -21.94 -7.05 9.28
C ILE A 11 -22.21 -5.65 8.75
N GLY A 12 -21.29 -4.70 8.96
CA GLY A 12 -21.41 -3.33 8.46
C GLY A 12 -21.51 -3.29 6.93
N MET A 13 -20.66 -4.05 6.23
CA MET A 13 -20.69 -4.17 4.77
C MET A 13 -22.00 -4.79 4.29
N LEU A 14 -22.47 -5.86 4.94
CA LEU A 14 -23.71 -6.54 4.57
C LEU A 14 -24.93 -5.62 4.76
N LEU A 15 -25.00 -4.89 5.88
CA LEU A 15 -26.03 -3.90 6.13
C LEU A 15 -26.03 -2.79 5.08
N PHE A 16 -24.85 -2.31 4.70
CA PHE A 16 -24.70 -1.30 3.63
C PHE A 16 -25.21 -1.83 2.28
N VAL A 17 -24.77 -3.03 1.87
CA VAL A 17 -25.18 -3.62 0.59
C VAL A 17 -26.68 -3.92 0.57
N ALA A 18 -27.23 -4.49 1.63
CA ALA A 18 -28.66 -4.80 1.72
C ALA A 18 -29.53 -3.53 1.68
N SER A 19 -29.09 -2.49 2.40
CA SER A 19 -29.71 -1.17 2.32
C SER A 19 -29.66 -0.61 0.91
N TRP A 20 -28.49 -0.63 0.28
CA TRP A 20 -28.31 -0.09 -1.05
C TRP A 20 -29.15 -0.81 -2.10
N LEU A 21 -29.23 -2.14 -2.04
CA LEU A 21 -30.09 -2.94 -2.92
C LEU A 21 -31.56 -2.50 -2.81
N ARG A 22 -32.04 -2.25 -1.59
CA ARG A 22 -33.41 -1.77 -1.34
C ARG A 22 -33.66 -0.41 -2.02
N VAL A 23 -32.68 0.48 -2.00
CA VAL A 23 -32.75 1.78 -2.67
C VAL A 23 -32.80 1.63 -4.19
N ILE A 24 -31.99 0.71 -4.74
CA ILE A 24 -31.99 0.40 -6.17
C ILE A 24 -33.36 -0.09 -6.62
N PHE A 25 -33.94 -1.08 -5.92
CA PHE A 25 -35.29 -1.60 -6.21
C PHE A 25 -36.37 -0.51 -6.13
N ALA A 26 -36.30 0.38 -5.14
CA ALA A 26 -37.22 1.51 -5.04
C ALA A 26 -37.07 2.50 -6.21
N GLY A 27 -35.84 2.73 -6.68
CA GLY A 27 -35.54 3.57 -7.84
C GLY A 27 -36.07 3.02 -9.17
N PHE A 28 -35.98 1.70 -9.38
CA PHE A 28 -36.59 1.04 -10.54
C PHE A 28 -38.13 1.09 -10.52
N GLY A 29 -38.74 1.14 -9.33
CA GLY A 29 -40.19 1.23 -9.17
C GLY A 29 -40.80 2.59 -9.56
N HIS A 30 -40.00 3.64 -9.77
CA HIS A 30 -40.48 4.94 -10.26
C HIS A 30 -40.26 5.07 -11.78
N GLN A 31 -39.01 4.99 -12.24
CA GLN A 31 -38.64 5.04 -13.65
C GLN A 31 -37.41 4.15 -13.90
N PHE A 32 -37.30 3.54 -15.07
CA PHE A 32 -36.16 2.68 -15.40
C PHE A 32 -34.82 3.44 -15.34
N LEU A 33 -34.82 4.70 -15.83
CA LEU A 33 -33.63 5.55 -15.82
C LEU A 33 -33.21 5.92 -14.38
N THR A 34 -34.15 6.18 -13.48
CA THR A 34 -33.84 6.43 -12.06
C THR A 34 -33.31 5.18 -11.36
N GLY A 35 -33.68 3.97 -11.80
CA GLY A 35 -33.10 2.71 -11.33
C GLY A 35 -31.65 2.50 -11.75
N ILE A 36 -31.28 2.89 -12.97
CA ILE A 36 -29.87 2.86 -13.42
C ILE A 36 -29.04 3.89 -12.65
N VAL A 37 -29.59 5.10 -12.48
CA VAL A 37 -28.90 6.18 -11.76
C VAL A 37 -28.73 5.85 -10.27
N SER A 38 -29.67 5.11 -9.66
CA SER A 38 -29.58 4.69 -8.25
C SER A 38 -28.57 3.55 -8.01
N ALA A 39 -28.16 2.84 -9.07
CA ALA A 39 -27.10 1.84 -9.02
C ALA A 39 -25.70 2.44 -8.87
N ILE A 40 -25.55 3.75 -8.98
CA ILE A 40 -24.29 4.45 -8.67
C ILE A 40 -24.47 5.11 -7.30
N PRO A 41 -23.72 4.71 -6.26
CA PRO A 41 -24.05 5.08 -4.88
C PRO A 41 -23.94 6.60 -4.64
N VAL A 42 -23.00 7.27 -5.32
CA VAL A 42 -22.83 8.73 -5.22
C VAL A 42 -23.93 9.49 -5.96
N VAL A 43 -24.35 9.00 -7.13
CA VAL A 43 -25.37 9.67 -7.96
C VAL A 43 -26.77 9.41 -7.41
N ASN A 44 -26.95 8.28 -6.71
CA ASN A 44 -28.17 7.94 -5.98
C ASN A 44 -28.63 9.07 -5.05
N LEU A 45 -27.71 9.87 -4.51
CA LEU A 45 -28.01 11.03 -3.65
C LEU A 45 -28.93 12.08 -4.30
N LEU A 46 -28.89 12.20 -5.63
CA LEU A 46 -29.72 13.15 -6.39
C LEU A 46 -31.18 12.70 -6.47
N ILE A 47 -31.44 11.42 -6.28
CA ILE A 47 -32.75 10.79 -6.43
C ILE A 47 -33.46 10.62 -5.08
N LEU A 48 -32.70 10.75 -3.98
CA LEU A 48 -33.21 10.63 -2.62
C LEU A 48 -34.44 11.50 -2.33
N PRO A 49 -34.53 12.77 -2.77
CA PRO A 49 -35.72 13.58 -2.55
C PRO A 49 -36.98 12.95 -3.16
N SER A 50 -36.84 12.24 -4.29
CA SER A 50 -37.95 11.65 -5.03
C SER A 50 -38.50 10.36 -4.40
N ILE A 51 -37.69 9.60 -3.67
CA ILE A 51 -38.08 8.30 -3.07
C ILE A 51 -38.01 8.28 -1.54
N TRP A 52 -37.70 9.42 -0.91
CA TRP A 52 -37.39 9.61 0.51
C TRP A 52 -38.28 8.78 1.45
N HIS A 53 -39.60 8.85 1.28
CA HIS A 53 -40.57 8.20 2.17
C HIS A 53 -40.47 6.67 2.20
N LYS A 54 -40.00 6.04 1.12
CA LYS A 54 -39.89 4.57 1.04
C LYS A 54 -38.54 4.04 1.49
N VAL A 55 -37.49 4.85 1.38
CA VAL A 55 -36.11 4.39 1.58
C VAL A 55 -35.41 5.01 2.79
N TYR A 56 -35.95 6.05 3.43
CA TYR A 56 -35.31 6.74 4.56
C TYR A 56 -34.84 5.77 5.65
N GLY A 57 -35.72 4.92 6.19
CA GLY A 57 -35.31 3.98 7.26
C GLY A 57 -34.18 3.04 6.84
N TRP A 58 -34.21 2.56 5.60
CA TRP A 58 -33.16 1.69 5.06
C TRP A 58 -31.86 2.44 4.79
N LEU A 59 -31.93 3.67 4.30
CA LEU A 59 -30.77 4.52 4.09
C LEU A 59 -29.98 4.72 5.39
N PHE A 60 -30.66 5.01 6.50
CA PHE A 60 -29.99 5.19 7.80
C PHE A 60 -29.28 3.91 8.25
N VAL A 61 -29.91 2.74 8.06
CA VAL A 61 -29.28 1.44 8.33
C VAL A 61 -28.01 1.26 7.47
N GLY A 62 -28.06 1.68 6.20
CA GLY A 62 -26.91 1.64 5.30
C GLY A 62 -25.79 2.57 5.73
N ILE A 63 -26.10 3.82 6.11
CA ILE A 63 -25.12 4.80 6.60
C ILE A 63 -24.47 4.30 7.90
N ILE A 64 -25.25 3.75 8.83
CA ILE A 64 -24.73 3.16 10.06
C ILE A 64 -23.82 1.97 9.73
N GLY A 65 -24.25 1.07 8.84
CA GLY A 65 -23.43 -0.05 8.37
C GLY A 65 -22.12 0.40 7.74
N LEU A 66 -22.15 1.45 6.91
CA LEU A 66 -20.97 2.05 6.30
C LEU A 66 -20.04 2.65 7.35
N LEU A 67 -20.57 3.38 8.34
CA LEU A 67 -19.76 3.95 9.43
C LEU A 67 -19.10 2.85 10.27
N VAL A 68 -19.80 1.75 10.54
CA VAL A 68 -19.23 0.59 11.23
C VAL A 68 -18.14 -0.07 10.38
N ALA A 69 -18.36 -0.22 9.07
CA ALA A 69 -17.37 -0.79 8.15
C ALA A 69 -16.11 0.09 8.04
N VAL A 70 -16.28 1.40 7.87
CA VAL A 70 -15.16 2.35 7.81
C VAL A 70 -14.45 2.41 9.16
N GLY A 71 -15.19 2.50 10.27
CA GLY A 71 -14.61 2.52 11.61
C GLY A 71 -13.81 1.25 11.94
N SER A 72 -14.32 0.07 11.55
CA SER A 72 -13.61 -1.19 11.72
C SER A 72 -12.42 -1.32 10.78
N TRP A 73 -12.50 -0.81 9.54
CA TRP A 73 -11.36 -0.73 8.63
C TRP A 73 -10.22 0.08 9.23
N PHE A 74 -10.49 1.31 9.68
CA PHE A 74 -9.50 2.17 10.34
C PHE A 74 -9.00 1.63 11.68
N ALA A 75 -9.80 0.81 12.37
CA ALA A 75 -9.40 0.16 13.61
C ALA A 75 -8.56 -1.11 13.40
N GLY A 76 -8.19 -1.46 12.15
CA GLY A 76 -7.27 -2.56 11.84
C GLY A 76 -7.90 -3.81 11.23
N ALA A 77 -9.16 -3.76 10.76
CA ALA A 77 -9.75 -4.90 10.04
C ALA A 77 -9.01 -5.23 8.73
N GLU A 78 -8.26 -4.29 8.16
CA GLU A 78 -7.49 -4.50 6.93
C GLU A 78 -6.48 -5.65 7.06
N GLU A 79 -5.69 -5.71 8.14
CA GLU A 79 -4.65 -6.72 8.31
C GLU A 79 -5.23 -8.14 8.34
N HIS A 80 -6.45 -8.29 8.87
CA HIS A 80 -7.16 -9.57 8.94
C HIS A 80 -7.76 -10.00 7.60
N VAL A 81 -8.29 -9.07 6.81
CA VAL A 81 -8.82 -9.36 5.47
C VAL A 81 -7.69 -9.82 4.54
N TYR A 82 -6.51 -9.22 4.63
CA TYR A 82 -5.36 -9.65 3.83
C TYR A 82 -4.81 -11.02 4.22
N ARG A 83 -4.77 -11.35 5.51
CA ARG A 83 -4.38 -12.69 5.99
C ARG A 83 -5.36 -13.76 5.52
N TYR A 84 -6.66 -13.53 5.68
CA TYR A 84 -7.69 -14.47 5.25
C TYR A 84 -7.74 -14.65 3.72
N ALA A 85 -7.53 -13.56 2.96
CA ALA A 85 -7.46 -13.64 1.50
C ALA A 85 -6.22 -14.41 1.00
N HIS A 86 -5.07 -14.26 1.65
CA HIS A 86 -3.87 -15.05 1.35
C HIS A 86 -4.05 -16.54 1.68
N GLU A 87 -4.71 -16.86 2.80
CA GLU A 87 -5.03 -18.25 3.17
C GLU A 87 -6.03 -18.91 2.20
N SER A 88 -6.93 -18.13 1.60
CA SER A 88 -7.91 -18.60 0.60
C SER A 88 -7.39 -18.56 -0.84
N GLY A 89 -6.11 -18.24 -1.05
CA GLY A 89 -5.46 -18.24 -2.37
C GLY A 89 -5.78 -17.04 -3.26
N ILE A 90 -6.45 -16.00 -2.72
CA ILE A 90 -6.78 -14.77 -3.43
C ILE A 90 -5.64 -13.77 -3.20
N SER A 91 -4.79 -13.59 -4.22
CA SER A 91 -3.71 -12.59 -4.19
C SER A 91 -4.26 -11.18 -4.36
N LEU A 92 -4.60 -10.50 -3.26
CA LEU A 92 -4.81 -9.05 -3.29
C LEU A 92 -3.45 -8.34 -3.26
N PRO A 93 -3.31 -7.19 -3.94
CA PRO A 93 -2.13 -6.35 -3.80
C PRO A 93 -1.98 -5.97 -2.31
N ASN A 94 -0.83 -6.30 -1.72
CA ASN A 94 -0.57 -6.04 -0.30
C ASN A 94 -0.85 -4.56 0.02
N PRO A 95 -1.50 -4.27 1.16
CA PRO A 95 -1.61 -2.89 1.62
C PRO A 95 -0.19 -2.38 1.83
N VAL A 96 0.07 -1.13 1.43
CA VAL A 96 1.32 -0.46 1.77
C VAL A 96 1.31 -0.25 3.28
N ALA A 97 1.84 -1.23 4.01
CA ALA A 97 1.95 -1.16 5.46
C ALA A 97 2.83 0.04 5.84
N GLU A 98 2.22 1.04 6.49
CA GLU A 98 2.95 1.97 7.35
C GLU A 98 3.24 1.25 8.67
N GLY A 99 4.27 0.40 8.69
CA GLY A 99 4.63 -0.43 9.85
C GLY A 99 6.10 -0.86 9.84
N PRO A 100 6.71 -1.17 11.00
CA PRO A 100 8.11 -0.95 11.32
C PRO A 100 9.10 -1.88 10.59
N LEU A 101 10.32 -1.37 10.42
CA LEU A 101 11.42 -1.99 9.69
C LEU A 101 11.89 -3.27 10.39
N ASP A 102 11.46 -4.44 9.90
CA ASP A 102 11.99 -5.73 10.35
C ASP A 102 13.38 -5.99 9.76
N ASN A 103 14.27 -6.30 10.70
CA ASN A 103 15.70 -6.51 10.56
C ASN A 103 15.99 -7.83 9.82
N ASN A 104 16.06 -7.78 8.49
CA ASN A 104 16.58 -8.90 7.70
C ASN A 104 18.11 -8.90 7.72
N THR A 105 18.66 -9.55 8.75
CA THR A 105 20.04 -10.03 8.79
C THR A 105 20.28 -10.97 7.61
N ARG A 106 21.09 -10.53 6.64
CA ARG A 106 21.64 -11.42 5.61
C ARG A 106 23.12 -11.63 5.89
N SER A 107 23.49 -12.89 6.09
CA SER A 107 24.86 -13.38 6.26
C SER A 107 25.79 -12.83 5.18
N HIS A 108 26.91 -12.25 5.62
CA HIS A 108 28.06 -11.99 4.76
C HIS A 108 28.87 -13.28 4.63
N THR A 109 28.93 -13.83 3.41
CA THR A 109 30.01 -14.74 3.01
C THR A 109 31.17 -13.85 2.51
N PRO A 110 32.37 -13.93 3.10
CA PRO A 110 33.50 -13.14 2.63
C PRO A 110 34.14 -13.84 1.42
N GLU A 111 33.97 -13.28 0.23
CA GLU A 111 34.88 -13.60 -0.87
C GLU A 111 36.14 -12.74 -0.74
N THR A 112 37.25 -13.46 -0.64
CA THR A 112 38.59 -13.04 -0.32
C THR A 112 39.43 -13.16 -1.59
N ASN A 113 40.28 -12.15 -1.82
CA ASN A 113 41.41 -12.04 -2.77
C ASN A 113 41.05 -11.67 -4.23
N THR A 114 41.82 -10.86 -4.97
CA THR A 114 43.24 -10.50 -4.86
C THR A 114 43.51 -9.17 -5.58
N VAL A 115 44.43 -8.37 -5.06
CA VAL A 115 45.08 -7.25 -5.77
C VAL A 115 46.03 -7.81 -6.84
N GLN A 116 46.04 -7.25 -8.05
CA GLN A 116 47.23 -7.32 -8.89
C GLN A 116 47.31 -6.15 -9.89
N ASP A 117 48.36 -5.35 -9.74
CA ASP A 117 48.82 -4.33 -10.67
C ASP A 117 50.24 -4.73 -11.10
N THR A 118 50.46 -4.92 -12.41
CA THR A 118 51.77 -4.80 -13.11
C THR A 118 51.60 -5.00 -14.63
N SER A 119 51.92 -3.93 -15.37
CA SER A 119 52.69 -3.81 -16.63
C SER A 119 52.45 -4.67 -17.89
N ASP A 120 52.25 -3.93 -19.00
CA ASP A 120 52.66 -4.15 -20.41
C ASP A 120 52.24 -5.42 -21.17
N GLU A 121 51.33 -5.28 -22.15
CA GLU A 121 51.52 -5.64 -23.58
C GLU A 121 50.25 -5.28 -24.38
N HIS A 122 50.38 -4.61 -25.53
CA HIS A 122 49.26 -4.21 -26.40
C HIS A 122 48.58 -5.42 -27.05
N THR A 123 47.57 -5.95 -26.38
CA THR A 123 46.57 -6.85 -26.96
C THR A 123 45.18 -6.22 -26.79
N PRO A 124 44.35 -6.07 -27.85
CA PRO A 124 42.99 -5.59 -27.69
C PRO A 124 42.25 -6.48 -26.69
N ALA A 125 41.70 -5.87 -25.63
CA ALA A 125 40.90 -6.58 -24.65
C ALA A 125 39.80 -7.38 -25.36
N ALA A 126 39.68 -8.67 -25.01
CA ALA A 126 38.62 -9.52 -25.55
C ALA A 126 37.25 -8.84 -25.33
N PRO A 127 36.31 -8.94 -26.30
CA PRO A 127 35.01 -8.33 -26.15
C PRO A 127 34.37 -8.82 -24.85
N LEU A 128 33.92 -7.88 -24.00
CA LEU A 128 33.15 -8.18 -22.81
C LEU A 128 32.02 -9.14 -23.18
N ALA A 129 31.84 -10.20 -22.39
CA ALA A 129 30.74 -11.13 -22.57
C ALA A 129 29.43 -10.33 -22.70
N PRO A 130 28.52 -10.70 -23.61
CA PRO A 130 27.26 -9.98 -23.79
C PRO A 130 26.59 -9.83 -22.43
N GLY A 131 26.49 -8.57 -21.97
CA GLY A 131 25.87 -8.27 -20.68
C GLY A 131 24.47 -8.88 -20.65
N GLU A 132 24.17 -9.57 -19.55
CA GLU A 132 22.86 -10.18 -19.34
C GLU A 132 21.78 -9.11 -19.55
N VAL A 133 20.90 -9.37 -20.52
CA VAL A 133 19.89 -8.39 -20.92
C VAL A 133 18.92 -8.26 -19.75
N LEU A 134 19.02 -7.13 -19.05
CA LEU A 134 18.16 -6.81 -17.93
C LEU A 134 16.68 -6.95 -18.36
N PRO A 135 15.85 -7.69 -17.62
CA PRO A 135 14.46 -7.90 -17.98
C PRO A 135 13.73 -6.56 -18.07
N LYS A 136 13.18 -6.26 -19.26
CA LYS A 136 12.46 -5.01 -19.61
C LYS A 136 11.24 -4.68 -18.74
N LYS A 137 10.91 -5.51 -17.76
CA LYS A 137 9.73 -5.41 -16.88
C LYS A 137 10.03 -5.74 -15.41
N SER A 138 11.22 -5.40 -14.93
CA SER A 138 11.44 -5.36 -13.48
C SER A 138 10.95 -4.02 -12.94
N LEU A 139 9.88 -4.08 -12.14
CA LEU A 139 9.45 -2.95 -11.30
C LEU A 139 10.51 -2.77 -10.20
N TYR A 140 11.52 -1.95 -10.46
CA TYR A 140 12.47 -1.56 -9.42
C TYR A 140 11.74 -0.66 -8.41
N LYS A 141 11.52 -1.18 -7.20
CA LYS A 141 11.05 -0.38 -6.07
C LYS A 141 12.27 0.10 -5.29
N MET A 142 12.59 1.39 -5.37
CA MET A 142 13.54 2.00 -4.44
C MET A 142 12.88 2.09 -3.06
N THR A 143 13.44 1.39 -2.09
CA THR A 143 13.06 1.51 -0.68
C THR A 143 14.20 2.17 0.09
N TYR A 144 13.84 3.04 1.03
CA TYR A 144 14.80 3.64 1.94
C TYR A 144 14.99 2.73 3.15
N GLN A 145 16.23 2.38 3.46
CA GLN A 145 16.58 1.69 4.70
C GLN A 145 16.79 2.73 5.80
N LYS A 146 16.17 2.54 6.97
CA LYS A 146 16.40 3.41 8.12
C LYS A 146 17.78 3.09 8.71
N ILE A 147 18.65 4.08 8.75
CA ILE A 147 20.00 3.97 9.29
C ILE A 147 20.18 4.93 10.46
N SER A 148 21.00 4.55 11.44
CA SER A 148 21.34 5.43 12.55
C SER A 148 22.28 6.55 12.09
N PRO A 149 22.21 7.77 12.66
CA PRO A 149 23.12 8.86 12.28
C PRO A 149 24.61 8.50 12.38
N ASN A 150 24.96 7.62 13.31
CA ASN A 150 26.33 7.14 13.53
C ASN A 150 26.85 6.24 12.39
N GLN A 151 25.96 5.61 11.63
CA GLN A 151 26.29 4.73 10.51
C GLN A 151 26.27 5.46 9.17
N LEU A 152 25.86 6.73 9.13
CA LEU A 152 25.73 7.50 7.89
C LEU A 152 27.04 7.59 7.09
N GLY A 153 28.18 7.54 7.78
CA GLY A 153 29.50 7.53 7.14
C GLY A 153 29.77 6.29 6.28
N GLU A 154 29.21 5.13 6.66
CA GLU A 154 29.33 3.86 5.92
C GLU A 154 28.61 3.90 4.58
N TYR A 155 27.67 4.84 4.40
CA TYR A 155 26.88 5.00 3.18
C TYR A 155 27.36 6.16 2.30
N THR A 156 28.62 6.57 2.43
CA THR A 156 29.22 7.59 1.56
C THR A 156 29.09 7.19 0.09
N GLY A 157 28.59 8.10 -0.74
CA GLY A 157 28.29 7.85 -2.16
C GLY A 157 26.85 7.42 -2.46
N ASN A 158 26.06 7.04 -1.44
CA ASN A 158 24.64 6.69 -1.60
C ASN A 158 23.72 7.92 -1.41
N TYR A 159 22.48 7.81 -1.90
CA TYR A 159 21.42 8.79 -1.64
C TYR A 159 20.77 8.52 -0.29
N ALA A 160 20.64 9.57 0.52
CA ALA A 160 19.96 9.53 1.81
C ALA A 160 18.80 10.51 1.83
N ARG A 161 17.68 10.09 2.43
CA ARG A 161 16.55 10.95 2.76
C ARG A 161 16.60 11.28 4.26
N ILE A 162 16.68 12.56 4.59
CA ILE A 162 16.67 13.07 5.96
C ILE A 162 15.30 13.70 6.22
N THR A 163 14.59 13.18 7.23
CA THR A 163 13.32 13.73 7.69
C THR A 163 13.56 14.49 9.00
N ARG A 164 13.28 15.79 9.00
CA ARG A 164 13.38 16.65 10.19
C ARG A 164 12.14 16.52 11.09
N THR A 165 12.25 16.99 12.33
CA THR A 165 11.16 17.00 13.31
C THR A 165 9.94 17.81 12.87
N ASP A 166 10.13 18.78 11.97
CA ASP A 166 9.07 19.57 11.32
C ASP A 166 8.42 18.86 10.11
N ARG A 167 8.72 17.56 9.92
CA ARG A 167 8.28 16.71 8.79
C ARG A 167 8.79 17.14 7.42
N LYS A 168 9.73 18.09 7.32
CA LYS A 168 10.38 18.42 6.05
C LYS A 168 11.38 17.33 5.67
N THR A 169 11.34 16.93 4.41
CA THR A 169 12.20 15.89 3.83
C THR A 169 13.25 16.52 2.92
N PHE A 170 14.48 16.02 3.02
CA PHE A 170 15.60 16.41 2.17
C PHE A 170 16.26 15.16 1.60
N GLU A 171 16.48 15.13 0.29
CA GLU A 171 17.15 14.04 -0.39
C GLU A 171 18.48 14.53 -0.96
N ALA A 172 19.58 13.89 -0.59
CA ALA A 172 20.91 14.29 -1.02
C ALA A 172 21.86 13.09 -1.05
N LYS A 173 22.92 13.22 -1.86
CA LYS A 173 24.03 12.27 -1.86
C LYS A 173 24.92 12.51 -0.64
N VAL A 174 25.25 11.46 0.09
CA VAL A 174 26.16 11.53 1.24
C VAL A 174 27.59 11.67 0.72
N LEU A 175 28.24 12.81 1.02
CA LEU A 175 29.63 13.07 0.66
C LEU A 175 30.62 12.68 1.77
N GLY A 176 30.12 12.51 2.99
CA GLY A 176 30.89 12.14 4.17
C GLY A 176 30.16 12.57 5.45
N SER A 177 30.56 12.04 6.61
CA SER A 177 30.01 12.43 7.91
C SER A 177 31.05 13.21 8.73
N ILE A 178 30.64 14.33 9.31
CA ILE A 178 31.47 15.11 10.23
C ILE A 178 31.17 14.61 11.64
N LYS A 179 32.14 13.92 12.27
CA LYS A 179 32.01 13.46 13.65
C LYS A 179 32.16 14.67 14.58
N LYS A 180 31.06 15.15 15.14
CA LYS A 180 31.10 16.18 16.18
C LYS A 180 31.61 15.50 17.47
N ARG A 181 32.81 15.87 17.93
CA ARG A 181 33.33 15.48 19.25
C ARG A 181 32.56 16.18 20.35
#